data_AF-A0A832TJC0-F1
#
_entry.id   AF-A0A832TJC0-F1
#
_cell.length_a   1.000
_cell.length_b   1.000
_cell.length_c   1.000
_cell.angle_alpha   90.00
_cell.angle_beta   90.00
_cell.angle_gamma   90.00
#
_symmetry.space_group_name_H-M   'P 1'
#
loop_
_entity.id
_entity.type
_entity.pdbx_description
1 polymer ?
#
loop_
_entity_poly.entity_id
_entity_poly.type
_entity_poly.pdbx_seq_one_letter_code
_entity_poly.pdbx_strand_id
1 'polypeptide(L)'
;MGKLGKNLLGKLVGSDKSCCCCGPSIISVKKIKVDNKDMEIAGLEEEFEKHFAAGKTPENIDDEELVRNLVKINEISKEKLEKFKIAVLKEYETYWQETRK
;
A
#
# COMPACT_ATOMS: atom_id res chain seq x y z
N MET A 1 -3.29 16.66 -19.98
CA MET A 1 -4.42 15.68 -20.06
C MET A 1 -3.99 14.40 -19.35
N GLY A 2 -4.15 14.32 -18.04
CA GLY A 2 -3.85 13.11 -17.25
C GLY A 2 -5.07 12.21 -17.22
N LYS A 3 -5.06 11.12 -18.00
CA LYS A 3 -6.21 10.24 -18.22
C LYS A 3 -5.96 8.82 -17.67
N LEU A 4 -5.49 8.72 -16.43
CA LEU A 4 -5.18 7.42 -15.79
C LEU A 4 -5.91 7.15 -14.47
N GLY A 5 -6.60 8.12 -13.86
CA GLY A 5 -7.22 7.94 -12.53
C GLY A 5 -8.59 7.25 -12.48
N LYS A 6 -9.28 7.04 -13.62
CA LYS A 6 -10.71 6.65 -13.60
C LYS A 6 -10.98 5.15 -13.76
N ASN A 7 -10.03 4.39 -14.31
CA ASN A 7 -10.28 2.99 -14.68
C ASN A 7 -9.85 1.97 -13.62
N LEU A 8 -9.02 2.35 -12.64
CA LEU A 8 -8.67 1.49 -11.51
C LEU A 8 -9.75 1.49 -10.42
N LEU A 9 -10.35 2.65 -10.13
CA LEU A 9 -11.37 2.80 -9.09
C LEU A 9 -12.64 1.97 -9.36
N GLY A 10 -13.04 1.84 -10.62
CA GLY A 10 -14.24 1.09 -11.01
C GLY A 10 -14.15 -0.43 -10.83
N LYS A 11 -12.94 -0.99 -10.65
CA LYS A 11 -12.74 -2.44 -10.41
C LYS A 11 -12.61 -2.80 -8.93
N LEU A 12 -12.42 -1.81 -8.05
CA LEU A 12 -12.19 -2.02 -6.62
C LEU A 12 -13.47 -1.91 -5.78
N VAL A 13 -14.54 -1.31 -6.31
CA VAL A 13 -15.83 -1.22 -5.64
C VAL A 13 -16.66 -2.49 -5.93
N GLY A 14 -16.37 -3.56 -5.19
CA GLY A 14 -17.16 -4.79 -5.21
C GLY A 14 -18.47 -4.61 -4.44
N SER A 15 -19.59 -4.89 -5.11
CA SER A 15 -20.96 -4.81 -4.60
C SER A 15 -21.20 -5.50 -3.25
N ASP A 16 -22.01 -4.84 -2.43
CA ASP A 16 -22.75 -5.38 -1.29
C ASP A 16 -23.40 -6.73 -1.60
N LYS A 17 -22.86 -7.84 -1.04
CA LYS A 17 -23.62 -8.99 -0.47
C LYS A 17 -22.66 -9.89 0.32
N SER A 18 -22.85 -9.92 1.65
CA SER A 18 -22.58 -11.02 2.59
C SER A 18 -21.75 -12.21 2.09
N CYS A 19 -20.49 -12.35 2.53
CA CYS A 19 -19.89 -13.66 2.83
C CYS A 19 -18.57 -13.52 3.61
N CYS A 20 -18.37 -14.43 4.56
CA CYS A 20 -17.15 -14.66 5.33
C CYS A 20 -15.96 -14.97 4.41
N CYS A 21 -15.19 -13.95 4.01
CA CYS A 21 -13.89 -14.09 3.34
C CYS A 21 -13.00 -12.90 3.76
N CYS A 22 -12.14 -13.12 4.76
CA CYS A 22 -11.15 -12.16 5.24
C CYS A 22 -10.03 -11.90 4.20
N GLY A 23 -10.38 -11.33 3.06
CA GLY A 23 -9.44 -10.64 2.18
C GLY A 23 -9.80 -9.16 2.22
N PRO A 24 -8.89 -8.25 2.61
CA PRO A 24 -9.22 -6.85 2.61
C PRO A 24 -9.47 -6.41 1.17
N SER A 25 -10.70 -6.01 0.90
CA SER A 25 -11.00 -5.15 -0.24
C SER A 25 -10.02 -3.99 -0.19
N ILE A 26 -9.36 -3.70 -1.31
CA ILE A 26 -8.51 -2.51 -1.41
C ILE A 26 -9.46 -1.31 -1.48
N ILE A 27 -9.47 -0.50 -0.43
CA ILE A 27 -10.41 0.61 -0.25
C ILE A 27 -9.66 1.95 -0.37
N SER A 28 -8.36 1.97 -0.09
CA SER A 28 -7.53 3.17 -0.05
C SER A 28 -6.57 3.31 -1.23
N VAL A 29 -6.32 4.57 -1.61
CA VAL A 29 -5.19 4.99 -2.44
C VAL A 29 -4.47 6.11 -1.70
N LYS A 30 -3.21 5.88 -1.33
CA LYS A 30 -2.38 6.87 -0.63
C LYS A 30 -1.31 7.41 -1.57
N LYS A 31 -1.14 8.73 -1.59
CA LYS A 31 -0.06 9.39 -2.33
C LYS A 31 1.20 9.42 -1.47
N ILE A 32 2.31 8.90 -2.00
CA ILE A 32 3.63 8.92 -1.36
C ILE A 32 4.68 9.53 -2.30
N LYS A 33 5.82 9.96 -1.77
CA LYS A 33 6.95 10.42 -2.61
C LYS A 33 7.95 9.30 -2.85
N VAL A 34 8.13 8.94 -4.12
CA VAL A 34 9.15 7.99 -4.59
C VAL A 34 10.07 8.75 -5.54
N ASP A 35 11.37 8.83 -5.24
CA ASP A 35 12.34 9.52 -6.10
C ASP A 35 11.95 10.99 -6.40
N ASN A 36 11.49 11.72 -5.38
CA ASN A 36 10.95 13.08 -5.49
C ASN A 36 9.73 13.25 -6.41
N LYS A 37 9.10 12.15 -6.82
CA LYS A 37 7.86 12.15 -7.59
C LYS A 37 6.72 11.62 -6.75
N ASP A 38 5.58 12.30 -6.83
CA ASP A 38 4.36 11.79 -6.23
C ASP A 38 3.91 10.53 -6.97
N MET A 39 3.61 9.47 -6.22
CA MET A 39 3.04 8.22 -6.71
C MET A 39 1.82 7.85 -5.89
N GLU A 40 0.74 7.45 -6.56
CA GLU A 40 -0.49 6.94 -5.94
C GLU A 40 -0.36 5.43 -5.78
N ILE A 41 -0.44 4.96 -4.54
CA ILE A 41 -0.29 3.55 -4.18
C ILE A 41 -1.61 3.03 -3.63
N ALA A 42 -2.21 2.09 -4.34
CA ALA A 42 -3.42 1.40 -3.91
C ALA A 42 -3.07 0.33 -2.87
N GLY A 43 -3.89 0.22 -1.82
CA GLY A 43 -3.76 -0.82 -0.80
C GLY A 43 -2.66 -0.58 0.24
N LEU A 44 -2.07 0.63 0.28
CA LEU A 44 -0.93 0.91 1.15
C LEU A 44 -1.32 0.89 2.63
N GLU A 45 -2.45 1.52 2.97
CA GLU A 45 -2.90 1.60 4.36
C GLU A 45 -3.37 0.24 4.88
N GLU A 46 -4.04 -0.55 4.05
CA GLU A 46 -4.49 -1.91 4.39
C GLU A 46 -3.30 -2.84 4.64
N GLU A 47 -2.24 -2.72 3.84
CA GLU A 47 -1.03 -3.52 4.08
C GLU A 47 -0.31 -3.08 5.36
N PHE A 48 -0.24 -1.77 5.62
CA PHE A 48 0.30 -1.25 6.88
C PHE A 48 -0.50 -1.71 8.10
N GLU A 49 -1.83 -1.65 8.03
CA GLU A 49 -2.72 -2.09 9.10
C GLU A 49 -2.52 -3.58 9.41
N LYS A 50 -2.40 -4.45 8.39
CA LYS A 50 -2.12 -5.88 8.60
C LYS A 50 -0.82 -6.09 9.39
N HIS A 51 0.27 -5.47 8.96
CA HIS A 51 1.56 -5.64 9.62
C HIS A 51 1.53 -5.04 11.03
N PHE A 52 0.93 -3.86 11.21
CA PHE A 52 0.75 -3.23 12.51
C PHE A 52 -0.09 -4.09 13.48
N ALA A 53 -1.23 -4.60 13.02
CA ALA A 53 -2.10 -5.49 13.80
C ALA A 53 -1.41 -6.82 14.16
N ALA A 54 -0.47 -7.28 13.33
CA ALA A 54 0.39 -8.42 13.62
C ALA A 54 1.56 -8.08 14.57
N GLY A 55 1.61 -6.86 15.12
CA GLY A 55 2.65 -6.42 16.06
C GLY A 55 4.00 -6.17 15.41
N LYS A 56 4.06 -5.99 14.08
CA LYS A 56 5.30 -5.67 13.38
C LYS A 56 5.71 -4.24 13.69
N THR A 57 7.01 -4.04 13.86
CA THR A 57 7.66 -2.75 14.06
C THR A 57 8.48 -2.41 12.82
N PRO A 58 8.87 -1.14 12.61
CA PRO A 58 9.72 -0.76 11.49
C PRO A 58 11.03 -1.55 11.41
N GLU A 59 11.54 -2.04 12.55
CA GLU A 59 12.78 -2.81 12.63
C GLU A 59 12.61 -4.31 12.35
N ASN A 60 11.39 -4.85 12.44
CA ASN A 60 11.13 -6.30 12.35
C ASN A 60 10.13 -6.70 11.25
N ILE A 61 9.62 -5.74 10.50
CA ILE A 61 8.71 -5.99 9.38
C ILE A 61 9.42 -6.79 8.29
N ASP A 62 8.70 -7.72 7.66
CA ASP A 62 9.15 -8.39 6.45
C ASP A 62 8.98 -7.42 5.27
N ASP A 63 10.07 -6.75 4.92
CA ASP A 63 10.08 -5.72 3.89
C ASP A 63 9.90 -6.30 2.47
N GLU A 64 10.27 -7.56 2.24
CA GLU A 64 10.06 -8.26 0.98
C GLU A 64 8.59 -8.63 0.82
N GLU A 65 7.95 -9.15 1.86
CA GLU A 65 6.52 -9.48 1.85
C GLU A 65 5.67 -8.23 1.60
N LEU A 66 5.91 -7.16 2.36
CA LEU A 66 5.19 -5.88 2.24
C LEU A 66 5.28 -5.34 0.82
N VAL A 67 6.49 -5.21 0.27
CA VAL A 67 6.69 -4.69 -1.08
C VAL A 67 6.09 -5.62 -2.11
N ARG A 68 6.28 -6.94 -1.97
CA ARG A 68 5.73 -7.94 -2.89
C ARG A 68 4.21 -7.87 -2.96
N ASN A 69 3.53 -7.61 -1.84
CA ASN A 69 2.08 -7.48 -1.83
C ASN A 69 1.62 -6.20 -2.53
N LEU A 70 2.32 -5.09 -2.33
CA LEU A 70 2.01 -3.82 -3.00
C LEU A 70 2.27 -3.86 -4.51
N VAL A 71 3.35 -4.50 -4.99
CA VAL A 71 3.64 -4.59 -6.44
C VAL A 71 2.72 -5.57 -7.19
N LYS A 72 2.00 -6.46 -6.50
CA LYS A 72 0.94 -7.27 -7.13
C LYS A 72 -0.23 -6.40 -7.58
N ILE A 73 -0.45 -5.29 -6.89
CA ILE A 73 -1.59 -4.37 -7.10
C ILE A 73 -1.15 -3.17 -7.95
N ASN A 74 0.07 -2.67 -7.71
CA ASN A 74 0.60 -1.47 -8.32
C ASN A 74 1.66 -1.81 -9.36
N GLU A 75 1.54 -1.27 -10.58
CA GLU A 75 2.55 -1.46 -11.62
C GLU A 75 3.81 -0.65 -11.28
N ILE A 76 4.83 -1.32 -10.75
CA ILE A 76 6.12 -0.72 -10.40
C ILE A 76 7.20 -1.27 -11.34
N SER A 77 7.88 -0.36 -12.03
CA SER A 77 8.98 -0.73 -12.91
C SER A 77 10.20 -1.18 -12.12
N LYS A 78 10.98 -2.12 -12.67
CA LYS A 78 12.15 -2.70 -11.97
C LYS A 78 13.16 -1.65 -11.54
N GLU A 79 13.39 -0.63 -12.37
CA GLU A 79 14.32 0.46 -12.06
C GLU A 79 13.86 1.37 -10.92
N LYS A 80 12.57 1.33 -10.55
CA LYS A 80 12.01 2.08 -9.43
C LYS A 80 11.79 1.24 -8.18
N LEU A 81 11.93 -0.09 -8.27
CA LEU A 81 11.55 -1.01 -7.20
C LEU A 81 12.30 -0.73 -5.89
N GLU A 82 13.61 -0.48 -5.96
CA GLU A 82 14.42 -0.15 -4.78
C GLU A 82 13.99 1.17 -4.13
N LYS A 83 13.79 2.21 -4.94
CA LYS A 83 13.31 3.53 -4.46
C LYS A 83 11.90 3.44 -3.88
N PHE A 84 11.06 2.61 -4.48
CA PHE A 84 9.71 2.31 -4.00
C PHE A 84 9.75 1.61 -2.65
N LYS A 85 10.57 0.58 -2.48
CA LYS A 85 10.78 -0.11 -1.20
C LYS A 85 11.18 0.88 -0.10
N ILE A 86 12.18 1.73 -0.36
CA ILE A 86 12.63 2.75 0.61
C ILE A 86 11.48 3.70 1.00
N ALA A 87 10.72 4.19 0.02
CA ALA A 87 9.59 5.09 0.28
C ALA A 87 8.49 4.43 1.09
N VAL A 88 8.13 3.18 0.78
CA VAL A 88 7.12 2.39 1.50
C VAL A 88 7.54 2.17 2.95
N LEU A 89 8.78 1.78 3.21
CA LEU A 89 9.27 1.55 4.57
C LEU A 89 9.26 2.82 5.42
N LYS A 90 9.64 3.96 4.83
CA LYS A 90 9.56 5.26 5.51
C LYS A 90 8.11 5.66 5.85
N GLU A 91 7.18 5.37 4.96
CA GLU A 91 5.75 5.60 5.20
C GLU A 91 5.19 4.66 6.27
N TYR A 92 5.66 3.41 6.33
CA TYR A 92 5.28 2.47 7.38
C TYR A 92 5.80 2.92 8.75
N GLU A 93 7.04 3.39 8.83
CA GLU A 93 7.59 3.99 10.06
C GLU A 93 6.71 5.16 10.54
N THR A 94 6.34 6.07 9.62
CA THR A 94 5.47 7.21 9.93
C THR A 94 4.11 6.74 10.45
N TYR A 95 3.47 5.82 9.74
CA TYR A 95 2.19 5.21 10.15
C TYR A 95 2.30 4.59 11.55
N TRP A 96 3.31 3.76 11.80
CA TRP A 96 3.50 3.08 13.08
C TRP A 96 3.67 4.06 14.25
N GLN A 97 4.41 5.16 14.04
CA GLN A 97 4.57 6.20 15.06
C GLN A 97 3.28 6.99 15.32
N GLU A 98 2.49 7.25 14.28
CA GLU A 98 1.21 7.95 14.40
C GLU A 98 0.14 7.11 15.08
N THR A 99 0.05 5.81 14.78
CA THR A 99 -0.94 4.89 15.36
C THR A 99 -0.67 4.56 16.84
N ARG A 100 0.56 4.76 17.31
CA ARG A 100 0.94 4.53 18.72
C ARG A 100 0.72 5.74 19.65
N LYS A 101 0.38 6.91 19.10
CA LYS A 101 0.05 8.10 19.88
C LYS A 101 -1.37 8.02 20.41
#